data_AF-A0A443RWG0-F1
#
_entry.id   AF-A0A443RWG0-F1
#
_cell.length_a   1.000
_cell.length_b   1.000
_cell.length_c   1.000
_cell.angle_alpha   90.00
_cell.angle_beta   90.00
_cell.angle_gamma   90.00
#
_symmetry.space_group_name_H-M   'P 1'
#
loop_
_entity.id
_entity.type
_entity.pdbx_description
1 polymer ?
#
loop_
_entity_poly.entity_id
_entity_poly.type
_entity_poly.pdbx_seq_one_letter_code
_entity_poly.pdbx_strand_id
1 'polypeptide(L)'
;MAEEESDYVVFSNVISADLGGWSLFKPFAHSKFDFDSVLKKLHSQYGVDALFSVRVGIDDKNSSANIIKIAPAGLGLPQSEFYLDDKYANVRIAFNQLNVIPQNDIAFLVFFLWTV
;
A
#
# COMPACT_ATOMS: atom_id res chain seq x y z
N MET A 1 8.33 -22.66 1.35
CA MET A 1 9.71 -22.50 0.81
C MET A 1 9.75 -22.21 -0.69
N ALA A 2 9.35 -23.11 -1.61
CA ALA A 2 9.38 -22.79 -3.06
C ALA A 2 8.28 -21.80 -3.53
N GLU A 3 7.13 -21.82 -2.87
CA GLU A 3 5.97 -20.96 -3.20
C GLU A 3 6.19 -19.51 -2.74
N GLU A 4 6.78 -19.31 -1.56
CA GLU A 4 7.06 -17.98 -1.00
C GLU A 4 8.13 -17.21 -1.78
N GLU A 5 9.12 -17.90 -2.32
CA GLU A 5 10.13 -17.29 -3.20
C GLU A 5 9.49 -16.80 -4.51
N SER A 6 8.45 -17.50 -4.99
CA SER A 6 7.67 -17.09 -6.16
C SER A 6 6.88 -15.80 -5.89
N ASP A 7 6.20 -15.70 -4.75
CA ASP A 7 5.37 -14.54 -4.42
C ASP A 7 6.19 -13.25 -4.25
N TYR A 8 7.38 -13.35 -3.64
CA TYR A 8 8.30 -12.22 -3.56
C TYR A 8 8.79 -11.76 -4.94
N VAL A 9 9.09 -12.70 -5.84
CA VAL A 9 9.48 -12.39 -7.22
C VAL A 9 8.34 -11.70 -7.96
N VAL A 10 7.10 -12.19 -7.82
CA VAL A 10 5.92 -11.56 -8.44
C VAL A 10 5.71 -10.14 -7.90
N PHE A 11 5.74 -9.97 -6.58
CA PHE A 11 5.56 -8.66 -5.94
C PHE A 11 6.64 -7.66 -6.37
N SER A 12 7.92 -8.06 -6.32
CA SER A 12 9.03 -7.19 -6.72
C SER A 12 8.99 -6.81 -8.21
N ASN A 13 8.50 -7.70 -9.07
CA ASN A 13 8.28 -7.41 -10.49
C ASN A 13 7.16 -6.39 -10.69
N VAL A 14 6.04 -6.49 -9.97
CA VAL A 14 4.95 -5.49 -10.03
C VAL A 14 5.46 -4.11 -9.63
N ILE A 15 6.15 -4.03 -8.50
CA ILE A 15 6.69 -2.75 -8.01
C ILE A 15 7.66 -2.14 -9.03
N SER A 16 8.61 -2.92 -9.53
CA SER A 16 9.69 -2.39 -10.38
C SER A 16 9.29 -2.16 -11.83
N ALA A 17 8.54 -3.08 -12.45
CA ALA A 17 8.19 -3.01 -13.86
C ALA A 17 6.92 -2.18 -14.11
N ASP A 18 5.92 -2.29 -13.24
CA ASP A 18 4.59 -1.72 -13.51
C ASP A 18 4.34 -0.39 -12.78
N LEU A 19 4.84 -0.26 -11.54
CA LEU A 19 4.66 0.94 -10.72
C LEU A 19 5.86 1.90 -10.72
N GLY A 20 6.93 1.59 -11.48
CA GLY A 20 8.10 2.47 -11.63
C GLY A 20 9.11 2.42 -10.48
N GLY A 21 8.97 1.45 -9.57
CA GLY A 21 9.89 1.18 -8.47
C GLY A 21 9.52 1.86 -7.15
N TRP A 22 10.22 1.48 -6.10
CA TRP A 22 10.11 2.07 -4.77
C TRP A 22 11.50 2.40 -4.24
N SER A 23 11.67 3.63 -3.76
CA SER A 23 12.95 4.17 -3.26
C SER A 23 13.58 3.37 -2.13
N LEU A 24 12.81 2.54 -1.41
CA LEU A 24 13.34 1.66 -0.36
C LEU A 24 14.12 0.46 -0.91
N PHE A 25 13.87 0.00 -2.13
CA PHE A 25 14.51 -1.22 -2.65
C PHE A 25 15.70 -0.93 -3.57
N LYS A 26 15.63 0.13 -4.38
CA LYS A 26 16.67 0.50 -5.35
C LYS A 26 16.68 2.02 -5.55
N PRO A 27 17.79 2.60 -6.06
CA PRO A 27 17.83 4.00 -6.47
C PRO A 27 16.66 4.30 -7.42
N PHE A 28 15.80 5.23 -7.01
CA PHE A 28 14.59 5.57 -7.72
C PHE A 28 14.90 6.58 -8.84
N ALA A 29 14.59 6.21 -10.09
CA ALA A 29 14.81 7.08 -11.24
C ALA A 29 13.59 7.99 -11.46
N HIS A 30 13.61 9.19 -10.86
CA HIS A 30 12.51 10.16 -10.96
C HIS A 30 12.06 10.46 -12.40
N SER A 31 12.98 10.43 -13.38
CA SER A 31 12.68 10.68 -14.79
C SER A 31 11.79 9.62 -15.46
N LYS A 32 11.66 8.44 -14.83
CA LYS A 32 10.84 7.31 -15.33
C LYS A 32 9.55 7.14 -14.56
N PHE A 33 9.32 7.94 -13.52
CA PHE A 33 8.13 7.83 -12.68
C PHE A 33 7.03 8.77 -13.15
N ASP A 34 5.88 8.20 -13.47
CA ASP A 34 4.66 8.93 -13.80
C ASP A 34 3.63 8.70 -12.69
N PHE A 35 3.48 9.71 -11.83
CA PHE A 35 2.59 9.65 -10.67
C PHE A 35 1.14 9.36 -11.05
N ASP A 36 0.62 9.99 -12.11
CA ASP A 36 -0.79 9.86 -12.50
C ASP A 36 -1.07 8.46 -13.04
N SER A 37 -0.16 7.92 -13.84
CA SER A 37 -0.24 6.54 -14.36
C SER A 37 -0.19 5.52 -13.22
N VAL A 38 0.73 5.70 -12.28
CA VAL A 38 0.88 4.80 -11.10
C VAL A 38 -0.37 4.87 -10.22
N LEU A 39 -0.85 6.07 -9.90
CA LEU A 39 -2.05 6.25 -9.09
C LEU A 39 -3.27 5.62 -9.76
N LYS A 40 -3.43 5.80 -11.07
CA LYS A 40 -4.50 5.17 -11.85
C LYS A 40 -4.41 3.64 -11.82
N LYS A 41 -3.22 3.05 -11.97
CA LYS A 41 -3.04 1.59 -11.91
C LYS A 41 -3.37 1.04 -10.52
N LEU A 42 -2.90 1.70 -9.45
CA LEU A 42 -3.22 1.33 -8.07
C LEU A 42 -4.73 1.25 -7.86
N HIS A 43 -5.46 2.29 -8.28
CA HIS A 43 -6.91 2.35 -8.18
C HIS A 43 -7.64 1.33 -9.05
N SER A 44 -7.29 1.26 -10.33
CA SER A 44 -8.10 0.53 -11.33
C SER A 44 -7.71 -0.92 -11.56
N GLN A 45 -6.44 -1.28 -11.37
CA GLN A 45 -5.93 -2.63 -11.65
C GLN A 45 -5.67 -3.41 -10.37
N TYR A 46 -5.10 -2.75 -9.36
CA TYR A 46 -4.75 -3.40 -8.09
C TYR A 46 -5.80 -3.22 -7.00
N GLY A 47 -6.81 -2.36 -7.20
CA GLY A 47 -7.87 -2.11 -6.22
C GLY A 47 -7.38 -1.47 -4.92
N VAL A 48 -6.20 -0.85 -4.95
CA VAL A 48 -5.54 -0.24 -3.79
C VAL A 48 -6.01 1.20 -3.63
N ASP A 49 -6.53 1.52 -2.46
CA ASP A 49 -6.94 2.88 -2.09
C ASP A 49 -5.73 3.73 -1.67
N ALA A 50 -4.96 4.16 -2.65
CA ALA A 50 -3.85 5.08 -2.43
C ALA A 50 -4.36 6.53 -2.32
N LEU A 51 -4.05 7.19 -1.19
CA LEU A 51 -4.39 8.58 -0.81
C LEU A 51 -5.87 8.88 -0.59
N PHE A 52 -6.73 8.36 -1.46
CA PHE A 52 -8.18 8.42 -1.38
C PHE A 52 -8.73 7.10 -1.93
N SER A 53 -10.03 6.88 -1.84
CA SER A 53 -10.70 5.74 -2.45
C SER A 53 -11.57 6.22 -3.61
N VAL A 54 -11.61 5.44 -4.69
CA VAL A 54 -12.49 5.68 -5.83
C VAL A 54 -13.37 4.45 -6.03
N ARG A 55 -14.69 4.64 -5.99
CA ARG A 55 -15.66 3.54 -6.16
C ARG A 55 -16.83 3.98 -7.02
N VAL A 56 -17.48 3.03 -7.67
CA VAL A 56 -18.79 3.25 -8.31
C VAL A 56 -19.86 2.81 -7.32
N GLY A 57 -20.80 3.70 -7.03
CA GLY A 57 -21.90 3.42 -6.11
C GLY A 57 -23.17 4.14 -6.53
N ILE A 58 -24.27 3.77 -5.87
CA ILE A 58 -25.59 4.36 -6.13
C ILE A 58 -25.58 5.85 -5.78
N ASP A 59 -26.22 6.67 -6.62
CA ASP A 59 -26.42 8.09 -6.33
C ASP A 59 -27.44 8.27 -5.19
N ASP A 60 -27.02 8.95 -4.13
CA ASP A 60 -27.84 9.17 -2.94
C ASP A 60 -29.05 10.08 -3.23
N LYS A 61 -29.02 10.84 -4.35
CA LYS A 61 -30.15 11.65 -4.84
C LYS A 61 -31.03 10.91 -5.86
N ASN A 62 -30.52 9.86 -6.49
CA ASN A 62 -31.23 9.10 -7.50
C ASN A 62 -30.79 7.63 -7.47
N SER A 63 -31.56 6.81 -6.77
CA SER A 63 -31.24 5.38 -6.58
C SER A 63 -31.27 4.55 -7.88
N SER A 64 -31.75 5.11 -8.99
CA SER A 64 -31.72 4.47 -10.31
C SER A 64 -30.44 4.74 -11.10
N ALA A 65 -29.53 5.57 -10.58
CA ALA A 65 -28.26 5.91 -11.22
C ALA A 65 -27.06 5.54 -10.34
N ASN A 66 -25.91 5.30 -10.99
CA ASN A 66 -24.62 5.14 -10.32
C ASN A 66 -23.74 6.36 -10.60
N ILE A 67 -22.93 6.72 -9.61
CA ILE A 67 -21.94 7.80 -9.69
C ILE A 67 -20.58 7.31 -9.18
N ILE A 68 -19.54 8.03 -9.58
CA ILE A 68 -18.21 7.87 -9.00
C ILE A 68 -18.20 8.57 -7.64
N LYS A 69 -17.87 7.81 -6.59
CA LYS A 69 -17.69 8.32 -5.24
C LYS A 69 -16.20 8.38 -4.92
N ILE A 70 -15.78 9.51 -4.34
CA ILE A 70 -14.43 9.74 -3.84
C ILE A 70 -14.53 9.96 -2.34
N ALA A 71 -13.75 9.21 -1.55
CA ALA A 71 -13.71 9.36 -0.11
C ALA A 71 -12.27 9.32 0.44
N PRO A 72 -12.00 9.94 1.60
CA PRO A 72 -10.70 9.82 2.26
C PRO A 72 -10.33 8.36 2.54
N ALA A 73 -9.08 7.99 2.26
CA ALA A 73 -8.55 6.65 2.49
C ALA A 73 -7.01 6.70 2.59
N GLY A 74 -6.35 5.55 2.48
CA GLY A 74 -4.88 5.49 2.41
C GLY A 74 -4.18 5.57 3.76
N LEU A 75 -4.89 5.36 4.87
CA LEU A 75 -4.27 5.15 6.17
C LEU A 75 -3.79 3.69 6.27
N GLY A 76 -2.55 3.50 6.72
CA GLY A 76 -1.99 2.17 6.99
C GLY A 76 -2.44 1.59 8.34
N LEU A 77 -2.87 2.45 9.27
CA LEU A 77 -3.50 2.06 10.53
C LEU A 77 -5.03 2.23 10.42
N PRO A 78 -5.82 1.48 11.19
CA PRO A 78 -7.27 1.35 10.96
C PRO A 78 -8.06 2.66 10.98
N GLN A 79 -7.62 3.64 11.79
CA GLN A 79 -8.34 4.89 12.01
C GLN A 79 -7.36 6.03 12.32
N SER A 80 -7.82 7.28 12.17
CA SER A 80 -7.03 8.49 12.44
C SER A 80 -6.48 8.57 13.86
N GLU A 81 -7.20 8.02 14.82
CA GLU A 81 -6.92 8.04 16.25
C GLU A 81 -5.60 7.34 16.56
N PHE A 82 -5.23 6.30 15.79
CA PHE A 82 -3.95 5.60 15.94
C PHE A 82 -2.74 6.48 15.63
N TYR A 83 -2.93 7.57 14.88
CA TYR A 83 -1.89 8.54 14.57
C TYR A 83 -1.84 9.71 15.54
N LEU A 84 -2.98 10.07 16.14
CA LEU A 84 -3.16 11.31 16.89
C LEU A 84 -3.18 11.13 18.41
N ASP A 85 -3.67 10.00 18.91
CA ASP A 85 -3.84 9.75 20.35
C ASP A 85 -2.62 9.01 20.93
N ASP A 86 -2.14 9.49 22.07
CA ASP A 86 -1.01 8.93 22.81
C ASP A 86 -1.30 7.52 23.34
N LYS A 87 -2.58 7.18 23.54
CA LYS A 87 -3.01 5.82 23.90
C LYS A 87 -2.48 4.75 22.93
N TYR A 88 -2.30 5.10 21.65
CA TYR A 88 -1.86 4.16 20.60
C TYR A 88 -0.38 4.31 20.23
N ALA A 89 0.42 4.98 21.07
CA ALA A 89 1.84 5.24 20.78
C ALA A 89 2.64 3.95 20.52
N ASN A 90 2.37 2.87 21.27
CA ASN A 90 3.03 1.57 21.07
C ASN A 90 2.72 0.94 19.70
N VAL A 91 1.46 1.05 19.23
CA VAL A 91 1.04 0.55 17.91
C VAL A 91 1.73 1.35 16.80
N ARG A 92 1.81 2.68 16.95
CA ARG A 92 2.53 3.55 16.01
C ARG A 92 4.03 3.23 15.96
N ILE A 93 4.66 2.95 17.10
CA ILE A 93 6.07 2.53 17.16
C ILE A 93 6.25 1.22 16.41
N ALA A 94 5.41 0.21 16.66
CA ALA A 94 5.50 -1.08 15.98
C ALA A 94 5.27 -0.93 14.47
N PHE A 95 4.29 -0.14 14.04
CA PHE A 95 4.04 0.14 12.64
C PHE A 95 5.25 0.81 11.96
N ASN A 96 5.89 1.75 12.63
CA ASN A 96 7.11 2.38 12.10
C ASN A 96 8.27 1.38 11.98
N GLN A 97 8.42 0.46 12.95
CA GLN A 97 9.43 -0.61 12.88
C GLN A 97 9.18 -1.56 11.69
N LEU A 98 7.92 -1.82 11.34
CA LEU A 98 7.60 -2.62 10.17
C LEU A 98 7.92 -1.89 8.85
N ASN A 99 7.74 -0.56 8.81
CA ASN A 99 7.95 0.24 7.60
C ASN A 99 9.40 0.69 7.39
N VAL A 100 10.23 0.64 8.42
CA VAL A 100 11.69 0.79 8.30
C VAL A 100 12.25 -0.59 7.98
N ILE A 101 12.28 -0.95 6.69
CA ILE A 101 13.00 -2.15 6.24
C ILE A 101 14.49 -1.81 6.33
N PRO A 102 15.29 -2.44 7.22
CA PRO A 102 16.73 -2.27 7.17
C PRO A 102 17.21 -2.89 5.85
N GLN A 103 17.95 -2.11 5.06
CA GLN A 103 18.46 -2.46 3.73
C GLN A 103 19.20 -3.81 3.66
N ASN A 104 19.54 -4.43 4.80
CA ASN A 104 20.47 -5.54 4.92
C ASN A 104 19.97 -6.73 5.75
N ASP A 105 18.69 -6.81 6.16
CA ASP A 105 18.27 -7.83 7.14
C ASP A 105 17.35 -8.93 6.57
N ILE A 106 17.96 -10.08 6.30
CA ILE A 106 17.32 -11.35 5.91
C ILE A 106 16.38 -11.87 7.02
N ALA A 107 16.49 -11.31 8.23
CA ALA A 107 15.68 -11.67 9.40
C ALA A 107 14.19 -11.30 9.27
N PHE A 108 13.81 -10.36 8.40
CA PHE A 108 12.42 -9.91 8.29
C PHE A 108 11.51 -10.94 7.60
N LEU A 109 12.07 -11.78 6.71
CA LEU A 109 11.36 -12.92 6.11
C LEU A 109 11.08 -14.02 7.14
N VAL A 110 11.90 -14.13 8.19
CA VAL A 110 11.76 -15.17 9.24
C VAL A 110 10.66 -14.81 10.24
N PHE A 111 10.40 -13.52 10.49
CA PHE A 111 9.38 -13.08 11.44
C PHE A 111 7.93 -13.30 10.95
N PHE A 112 7.69 -13.35 9.64
CA PHE A 112 6.37 -13.69 9.08
C PHE A 112 6.06 -15.20 9.10
N LEU A 113 7.05 -16.03 9.42
CA LEU A 113 6.99 -17.50 9.35
C LEU A 113 6.74 -18.20 10.71
N TRP A 114 6.49 -17.46 11.81
CA TRP A 114 6.22 -18.06 13.13
C TRP A 114 5.08 -17.39 13.90
N THR A 115 4.04 -16.95 13.19
CA THR A 115 2.76 -16.58 13.82
C THR A 115 1.56 -16.86 12.90
N VAL A 116 1.56 -18.03 12.26
CA VAL A 116 0.36 -18.82 11.92
C VAL A 116 0.74 -20.30 12.06
#